data_AF-A0A7S3EUS0-F1
#
_entry.id   AF-A0A7S3EUS0-F1
#
_cell.length_a   1.000
_cell.length_b   1.000
_cell.length_c   1.000
_cell.angle_alpha   90.00
_cell.angle_beta   90.00
_cell.angle_gamma   90.00
#
_symmetry.space_group_name_H-M   'P 1'
#
loop_
_entity.id
_entity.type
_entity.pdbx_description
1 polymer ?
#
loop_
_entity_poly.entity_id
_entity_poly.type
_entity_poly.pdbx_seq_one_letter_code
_entity_poly.pdbx_strand_id
1 'polypeptide(L)'
;MRVSLLCMLRMTIRTTGAPAPNRQGAHCAARGLVFPERESTRLKAHLTDCSLVYVDVGLNNGDSLTSWYHTGPDADGAGVRDPIRPASFAKMPRHPLVFFGREPPAGAGIPSTLRQQACAVAFEPNPRYKARLENITQRLLDQGKRVLLYTNTAVTVDGGDVLFYTPDKDNTVGSVDAKTAKAGWLKVNVSSIAVAPFVCWLQAHFAHVALKIDVENLEVSIVKALLASGTLCSRSRMDLFLEYGFNAQVQPLLKQAQTKCQATHHEESAAKGTHQVASLRRWAR
;
A
#
# COMPACT_ATOMS: atom_id res chain seq x y z
N MET A 1 3.72 -30.76 61.65
CA MET A 1 3.31 -29.51 60.98
C MET A 1 4.48 -28.99 60.16
N ARG A 2 4.39 -29.02 58.83
CA ARG A 2 5.40 -28.44 57.92
C ARG A 2 4.75 -27.27 57.20
N VAL A 3 5.26 -26.07 57.42
CA VAL A 3 4.81 -24.85 56.75
C VAL A 3 5.72 -24.64 55.54
N SER A 4 5.19 -24.82 54.33
CA SER A 4 5.90 -24.52 53.09
C SER A 4 5.85 -23.02 52.82
N LEU A 5 7.03 -22.40 52.75
CA LEU A 5 7.21 -20.99 52.43
C LEU A 5 7.11 -20.82 50.90
N LEU A 6 6.00 -20.28 50.42
CA LEU A 6 5.79 -19.97 49.00
C LEU A 6 6.50 -18.65 48.67
N CYS A 7 7.65 -18.74 47.99
CA CYS A 7 8.39 -17.58 47.52
C CYS A 7 7.72 -17.01 46.25
N MET A 8 6.99 -15.89 46.39
CA MET A 8 6.46 -15.16 45.23
C MET A 8 7.58 -14.40 44.53
N LEU A 9 8.10 -14.95 43.43
CA LEU A 9 8.91 -14.18 42.48
C LEU A 9 8.01 -13.16 41.76
N ARG A 10 8.16 -11.88 42.09
CA ARG A 10 7.68 -10.77 41.25
C ARG A 10 8.55 -10.71 39.99
N MET A 11 8.06 -11.29 38.89
CA MET A 11 8.58 -11.01 37.55
C MET A 11 8.16 -9.58 37.16
N THR A 12 9.08 -8.64 37.31
CA THR A 12 8.93 -7.31 36.71
C THR A 12 9.15 -7.45 35.20
N ILE A 13 8.07 -7.49 34.42
CA ILE A 13 8.15 -7.45 32.96
C ILE A 13 8.73 -6.09 32.57
N ARG A 14 10.02 -6.05 32.20
CA ARG A 14 10.60 -4.90 31.52
C ARG A 14 9.94 -4.81 30.16
N THR A 15 9.02 -3.86 29.99
CA THR A 15 8.58 -3.43 28.67
C THR A 15 9.80 -2.86 27.95
N THR A 16 10.38 -3.62 27.03
CA THR A 16 11.37 -3.09 26.10
C THR A 16 10.70 -1.95 25.35
N GLY A 17 11.23 -0.72 25.51
CA GLY A 17 10.68 0.46 24.86
C GLY A 17 10.56 0.21 23.36
N ALA A 18 9.39 0.52 22.80
CA ALA A 18 9.16 0.38 21.37
C ALA A 18 10.28 1.13 20.61
N PRO A 19 10.88 0.51 19.58
CA PRO A 19 11.91 1.18 18.79
C PRO A 19 11.35 2.51 18.28
N ALA A 20 12.13 3.58 18.42
CA ALA A 20 11.74 4.91 17.96
C ALA A 20 11.26 4.82 16.49
N PRO A 21 10.14 5.46 16.13
CA PRO A 21 9.64 5.42 14.77
C PRO A 21 10.73 5.91 13.84
N ASN A 22 10.94 5.23 12.72
CA ASN A 22 11.87 5.73 11.73
C ASN A 22 11.41 7.12 11.22
N ARG A 23 12.30 7.85 10.54
CA ARG A 23 12.00 9.22 10.07
C ARG A 23 10.70 9.33 9.27
N GLN A 24 10.31 8.27 8.57
CA GLN A 24 9.10 8.24 7.76
C GLN A 24 7.84 8.10 8.63
N GLY A 25 7.87 7.26 9.67
CA GLY A 25 6.78 7.16 10.65
C GLY A 25 6.54 8.48 11.39
N ALA A 26 7.62 9.17 11.79
CA ALA A 26 7.53 10.52 12.37
C ALA A 26 6.94 11.54 11.39
N HIS A 27 7.27 11.44 10.10
CA HIS A 27 6.72 12.30 9.06
C HIS A 27 5.21 12.06 8.84
N CYS A 28 4.75 10.80 8.85
CA CYS A 28 3.33 10.48 8.80
C CYS A 28 2.57 11.04 10.01
N ALA A 29 3.10 10.82 11.22
CA ALA A 29 2.51 11.31 12.46
C ALA A 29 2.44 12.85 12.50
N ALA A 30 3.49 13.54 12.06
CA ALA A 30 3.52 15.01 11.97
C ALA A 30 2.44 15.58 11.02
N ARG A 31 1.96 14.77 10.08
CA ARG A 31 0.86 15.12 9.16
C ARG A 31 -0.52 14.66 9.67
N GLY A 32 -0.60 14.16 10.90
CA GLY A 32 -1.85 13.61 11.47
C GLY A 32 -2.31 12.32 10.81
N LEU A 33 -1.45 11.66 10.03
CA LEU A 33 -1.76 10.40 9.34
C LEU A 33 -1.52 9.23 10.28
N VAL A 34 -2.50 8.98 11.16
CA VAL A 34 -2.44 7.87 12.14
C VAL A 34 -3.20 6.68 11.59
N PHE A 35 -2.48 5.58 11.38
CA PHE A 35 -3.09 4.29 11.03
C PHE A 35 -3.44 3.52 12.31
N PRO A 36 -4.64 2.90 12.42
CA PRO A 36 -5.08 2.27 13.66
C PRO A 36 -4.12 1.17 14.17
N GLU A 37 -3.78 1.21 15.46
CA GLU A 37 -2.75 0.33 16.04
C GLU A 37 -3.08 -1.16 15.97
N ARG A 38 -4.37 -1.50 16.06
CA ARG A 38 -4.84 -2.88 15.90
C ARG A 38 -4.53 -3.41 14.50
N GLU A 39 -4.78 -2.61 13.48
CA GLU A 39 -4.51 -2.98 12.08
C GLU A 39 -3.02 -2.94 11.76
N SER A 40 -2.28 -1.97 12.33
CA SER A 40 -0.82 -1.87 12.15
C SER A 40 -0.11 -3.13 12.68
N THR A 41 -0.54 -3.63 13.84
CA THR A 41 0.01 -4.85 14.45
C THR A 41 -0.23 -6.08 13.58
N ARG A 42 -1.47 -6.24 13.08
CA ARG A 42 -1.84 -7.35 12.19
C ARG A 42 -1.04 -7.31 10.89
N LEU A 43 -0.95 -6.15 10.25
CA LEU A 43 -0.15 -5.96 9.03
C LEU A 43 1.31 -6.26 9.28
N LYS A 44 1.90 -5.75 10.36
CA LYS A 44 3.31 -5.94 10.67
C LYS A 44 3.64 -7.42 10.85
N ALA A 45 2.83 -8.16 11.59
CA ALA A 45 3.00 -9.59 11.77
C ALA A 45 2.94 -10.33 10.42
N HIS A 46 1.96 -9.99 9.58
CA HIS A 46 1.78 -10.64 8.28
C HIS A 46 2.88 -10.30 7.27
N LEU A 47 3.36 -9.06 7.29
CA LEU A 47 4.31 -8.50 6.32
C LEU A 47 5.77 -8.51 6.82
N THR A 48 6.06 -9.23 7.91
CA THR A 48 7.44 -9.36 8.42
C THR A 48 8.35 -9.96 7.33
N ASP A 49 9.56 -9.44 7.14
CA ASP A 49 10.54 -9.90 6.12
C ASP A 49 10.20 -9.61 4.64
N CYS A 50 9.14 -8.86 4.36
CA CYS A 50 8.80 -8.49 2.98
C CYS A 50 9.59 -7.27 2.52
N SER A 51 10.30 -7.37 1.40
CA SER A 51 11.02 -6.23 0.79
C SER A 51 10.12 -5.39 -0.14
N LEU A 52 9.10 -6.03 -0.73
CA LEU A 52 8.07 -5.44 -1.57
C LEU A 52 6.69 -5.81 -1.04
N VAL A 53 5.81 -4.82 -0.91
CA VAL A 53 4.40 -5.01 -0.62
C VAL A 53 3.56 -4.61 -1.84
N TYR A 54 2.80 -5.56 -2.36
CA TYR A 54 1.74 -5.30 -3.34
C TYR A 54 0.43 -5.00 -2.62
N VAL A 55 -0.26 -3.96 -3.02
CA VAL A 55 -1.55 -3.55 -2.46
C VAL A 55 -2.56 -3.51 -3.60
N ASP A 56 -3.62 -4.29 -3.48
CA ASP A 56 -4.71 -4.33 -4.46
C ASP A 56 -5.97 -3.73 -3.86
N VAL A 57 -6.34 -2.54 -4.32
CA VAL A 57 -7.55 -1.83 -3.91
C VAL A 57 -8.60 -2.01 -5.00
N GLY A 58 -9.65 -2.79 -4.69
CA GLY A 58 -10.65 -3.22 -5.67
C GLY A 58 -10.25 -4.53 -6.32
N LEU A 59 -10.07 -5.56 -5.49
CA LEU A 59 -9.60 -6.88 -5.92
C LEU A 59 -10.59 -7.57 -6.88
N ASN A 60 -11.88 -7.20 -6.82
CA ASN A 60 -12.95 -7.72 -7.64
C ASN A 60 -13.00 -9.25 -7.57
N ASN A 61 -12.74 -9.92 -8.69
CA ASN A 61 -12.80 -11.37 -8.84
C ASN A 61 -11.46 -12.08 -8.50
N GLY A 62 -10.43 -11.32 -8.12
CA GLY A 62 -9.11 -11.82 -7.72
C GLY A 62 -8.11 -12.03 -8.85
N ASP A 63 -8.45 -11.62 -10.08
CA ASP A 63 -7.59 -11.87 -11.25
C ASP A 63 -6.27 -11.09 -11.15
N SER A 64 -6.30 -9.83 -10.71
CA SER A 64 -5.08 -8.99 -10.57
C SER A 64 -4.11 -9.52 -9.52
N LEU A 65 -4.61 -10.07 -8.41
CA LEU A 65 -3.76 -10.70 -7.39
C LEU A 65 -3.16 -12.02 -7.90
N THR A 66 -3.93 -12.80 -8.65
CA THR A 66 -3.43 -14.04 -9.24
C THR A 66 -2.39 -13.74 -10.31
N SER A 67 -2.65 -12.78 -11.21
CA SER A 67 -1.76 -12.39 -12.29
C SER A 67 -0.47 -11.78 -11.76
N TRP A 68 -0.51 -11.02 -10.66
CA TRP A 68 0.69 -10.50 -9.99
C TRP A 68 1.73 -11.59 -9.70
N TYR A 69 1.27 -12.74 -9.21
CA TYR A 69 2.10 -13.90 -8.87
C TYR A 69 2.28 -14.93 -9.99
N HIS A 70 1.63 -14.81 -11.15
CA HIS A 70 1.70 -15.85 -12.19
C HIS A 70 2.14 -15.36 -13.57
N THR A 71 2.20 -14.06 -13.80
CA THR A 71 2.76 -13.52 -15.05
C THR A 71 4.29 -13.69 -15.03
N GLY A 72 4.73 -14.80 -15.63
CA GLY A 72 6.15 -15.05 -15.93
C GLY A 72 6.67 -14.10 -17.01
N PRO A 73 8.01 -14.04 -17.22
CA PRO A 73 8.61 -13.23 -18.27
C PRO A 73 8.10 -13.60 -19.68
N ASP A 74 7.59 -14.82 -19.86
CA ASP A 74 7.16 -15.35 -21.15
C ASP A 74 5.71 -14.99 -21.51
N ALA A 75 4.91 -14.48 -20.58
CA ALA A 75 3.57 -13.96 -20.88
C ALA A 75 3.62 -12.66 -21.72
N ASP A 76 4.81 -12.07 -21.85
CA ASP A 76 4.99 -10.73 -22.40
C ASP A 76 5.14 -10.69 -23.91
N GLY A 77 5.30 -11.84 -24.60
CA GLY A 77 5.32 -11.93 -26.07
C GLY A 77 6.34 -11.03 -26.81
N ALA A 78 7.07 -10.19 -26.10
CA ALA A 78 7.99 -9.18 -26.58
C ALA A 78 9.33 -9.52 -25.94
N GLY A 79 10.27 -9.98 -26.76
CA GLY A 79 11.59 -10.43 -26.35
C GLY A 79 12.46 -9.34 -25.73
N VAL A 80 12.09 -8.82 -24.55
CA VAL A 80 12.93 -7.99 -23.71
C VAL A 80 13.93 -8.90 -23.02
N ARG A 81 14.94 -9.30 -23.79
CA ARG A 81 16.18 -9.87 -23.26
C ARG A 81 16.94 -8.75 -22.57
N ASP A 82 16.72 -8.56 -21.28
CA ASP A 82 17.83 -8.14 -20.43
C ASP A 82 17.60 -8.56 -18.97
N PRO A 83 18.46 -9.42 -18.39
CA PRO A 83 18.48 -9.64 -16.96
C PRO A 83 18.98 -8.36 -16.30
N ILE A 84 18.05 -7.50 -15.88
CA ILE A 84 18.36 -6.32 -15.08
C ILE A 84 19.14 -6.79 -13.85
N ARG A 85 20.45 -6.53 -13.84
CA ARG A 85 21.32 -6.84 -12.71
C ARG A 85 20.80 -6.11 -11.46
N PRO A 86 20.78 -6.75 -10.28
CA PRO A 86 20.33 -6.13 -9.02
C PRO A 86 21.02 -4.79 -8.66
N ALA A 87 22.20 -4.52 -9.22
CA ALA A 87 22.95 -3.29 -8.97
C ALA A 87 22.33 -2.00 -9.57
N SER A 88 21.38 -2.10 -10.51
CA SER A 88 20.76 -0.91 -11.14
C SER A 88 19.59 -0.31 -10.35
N PHE A 89 19.05 -1.01 -9.34
CA PHE A 89 18.00 -0.47 -8.47
C PHE A 89 18.46 0.76 -7.68
N ALA A 90 19.77 0.91 -7.44
CA ALA A 90 20.33 2.07 -6.75
C ALA A 90 20.20 3.40 -7.53
N LYS A 91 19.93 3.34 -8.85
CA LYS A 91 19.80 4.53 -9.72
C LYS A 91 18.37 4.84 -10.14
N MET A 92 17.38 4.10 -9.64
CA MET A 92 15.99 4.38 -10.02
C MET A 92 15.50 5.70 -9.40
N PRO A 93 14.70 6.48 -10.14
CA PRO A 93 14.15 7.74 -9.64
C PRO A 93 13.37 7.49 -8.35
N ARG A 94 13.55 8.36 -7.36
CA ARG A 94 12.84 8.32 -6.07
C ARG A 94 11.40 8.83 -6.15
N HIS A 95 10.90 9.09 -7.35
CA HIS A 95 9.55 9.56 -7.58
C HIS A 95 8.63 8.37 -7.82
N PRO A 96 7.35 8.48 -7.46
CA PRO A 96 6.40 7.43 -7.75
C PRO A 96 6.32 7.22 -9.26
N LEU A 97 6.45 5.97 -9.70
CA LEU A 97 6.17 5.60 -11.08
C LEU A 97 4.67 5.34 -11.18
N VAL A 98 4.02 5.94 -12.16
CA VAL A 98 2.59 5.76 -12.36
C VAL A 98 2.34 5.04 -13.67
N PHE A 99 1.62 3.94 -13.57
CA PHE A 99 1.28 3.07 -14.67
C PHE A 99 -0.23 3.10 -14.88
N PHE A 100 -0.64 3.16 -16.14
CA PHE A 100 -2.05 3.10 -16.52
C PHE A 100 -2.30 1.76 -17.18
N GLY A 101 -3.24 0.99 -16.62
CA GLY A 101 -3.72 -0.25 -17.22
C GLY A 101 -4.48 -1.17 -16.28
N ARG A 102 -5.09 -2.21 -16.88
CA ARG A 102 -5.96 -3.18 -16.18
C ARG A 102 -5.23 -4.12 -15.24
N GLU A 103 -4.01 -4.48 -15.59
CA GLU A 103 -3.14 -5.29 -14.75
C GLU A 103 -1.94 -4.43 -14.36
N PRO A 104 -1.29 -4.67 -13.21
CA PRO A 104 0.07 -4.18 -13.04
C PRO A 104 0.82 -4.72 -14.25
N PRO A 105 1.15 -3.87 -15.24
CA PRO A 105 1.59 -4.39 -16.51
C PRO A 105 2.82 -5.22 -16.20
N ALA A 106 3.02 -6.31 -16.90
CA ALA A 106 4.32 -6.95 -16.89
C ALA A 106 5.45 -5.94 -17.23
N GLY A 107 5.10 -4.77 -17.79
CA GLY A 107 5.90 -3.54 -17.93
C GLY A 107 6.02 -2.60 -16.71
N ALA A 108 5.63 -2.97 -15.49
CA ALA A 108 5.88 -2.15 -14.28
C ALA A 108 7.37 -1.99 -13.95
N GLY A 109 8.24 -2.69 -14.68
CA GLY A 109 9.68 -2.76 -14.40
C GLY A 109 9.99 -3.46 -13.07
N ILE A 110 9.01 -4.13 -12.45
CA ILE A 110 9.19 -4.95 -11.26
C ILE A 110 9.48 -6.38 -11.74
N PRO A 111 10.70 -6.91 -11.54
CA PRO A 111 11.06 -8.25 -12.00
C PRO A 111 10.09 -9.29 -11.46
N SER A 112 9.75 -10.29 -12.28
CA SER A 112 8.89 -11.39 -11.88
C SER A 112 9.38 -12.05 -10.59
N THR A 113 10.70 -12.27 -10.43
CA THR A 113 11.30 -12.83 -9.20
C THR A 113 10.97 -12.01 -7.95
N LEU A 114 10.96 -10.68 -8.04
CA LEU A 114 10.59 -9.82 -6.93
C LEU A 114 9.07 -9.85 -6.67
N ARG A 115 8.25 -9.92 -7.71
CA ARG A 115 6.79 -10.10 -7.59
C ARG A 115 6.44 -11.42 -6.91
N GLN A 116 7.15 -12.51 -7.25
CA GLN A 116 6.98 -13.84 -6.64
C GLN A 116 7.27 -13.87 -5.14
N GLN A 117 8.14 -12.98 -4.67
CA GLN A 117 8.56 -12.84 -3.26
C GLN A 117 7.79 -11.75 -2.52
N ALA A 118 7.00 -10.94 -3.24
CA ALA A 118 6.24 -9.86 -2.64
C ALA A 118 5.16 -10.40 -1.69
N CYS A 119 4.90 -9.66 -0.64
CA CYS A 119 3.71 -9.87 0.18
C CYS A 119 2.58 -9.03 -0.38
N ALA A 120 1.35 -9.52 -0.31
CA ALA A 120 0.18 -8.82 -0.82
C ALA A 120 -0.79 -8.45 0.30
N VAL A 121 -1.39 -7.28 0.19
CA VAL A 121 -2.56 -6.86 0.96
C VAL A 121 -3.66 -6.51 -0.03
N ALA A 122 -4.81 -7.15 0.07
CA ALA A 122 -5.87 -6.98 -0.91
C ALA A 122 -7.22 -6.68 -0.25
N PHE A 123 -7.98 -5.78 -0.86
CA PHE A 123 -9.25 -5.26 -0.33
C PHE A 123 -10.38 -5.54 -1.30
N GLU A 124 -11.47 -6.13 -0.78
CA GLU A 124 -12.71 -6.28 -1.51
C GLU A 124 -13.92 -5.98 -0.61
N PRO A 125 -14.64 -4.87 -0.84
CA PRO A 125 -15.84 -4.56 -0.08
C PRO A 125 -17.04 -5.44 -0.43
N ASN A 126 -17.13 -5.99 -1.65
CA ASN A 126 -18.30 -6.75 -2.08
C ASN A 126 -18.35 -8.14 -1.41
N PRO A 127 -19.33 -8.41 -0.53
CA PRO A 127 -19.44 -9.71 0.15
C PRO A 127 -19.64 -10.89 -0.82
N ARG A 128 -20.12 -10.65 -2.05
CA ARG A 128 -20.34 -11.71 -3.04
C ARG A 128 -19.04 -12.40 -3.46
N TYR A 129 -17.95 -11.66 -3.51
CA TYR A 129 -16.65 -12.22 -3.89
C TYR A 129 -15.95 -12.92 -2.72
N LYS A 130 -16.43 -12.79 -1.48
CA LYS A 130 -15.77 -13.31 -0.27
C LYS A 130 -15.32 -14.76 -0.41
N ALA A 131 -16.26 -15.68 -0.67
CA ALA A 131 -15.94 -17.11 -0.74
C ALA A 131 -14.93 -17.45 -1.85
N ARG A 132 -15.07 -16.81 -3.02
CA ARG A 132 -14.13 -16.97 -4.14
C ARG A 132 -12.74 -16.45 -3.78
N LEU A 133 -12.66 -15.26 -3.19
CA LEU A 133 -11.40 -14.61 -2.84
C LEU A 133 -10.69 -15.33 -1.69
N GLU A 134 -11.43 -15.88 -0.72
CA GLU A 134 -10.89 -16.74 0.31
C GLU A 134 -10.27 -18.01 -0.30
N ASN A 135 -10.93 -18.64 -1.28
CA ASN A 135 -10.36 -19.78 -2.01
C ASN A 135 -9.10 -19.40 -2.81
N ILE A 136 -9.13 -18.29 -3.56
CA ILE A 136 -7.93 -17.78 -4.28
C ILE A 136 -6.79 -17.53 -3.30
N THR A 137 -7.08 -16.86 -2.17
CA THR A 137 -6.09 -16.54 -1.15
C THR A 137 -5.50 -17.82 -0.56
N GLN A 138 -6.34 -18.81 -0.21
CA GLN A 138 -5.86 -20.08 0.32
C GLN A 138 -4.93 -20.80 -0.67
N ARG A 139 -5.29 -20.85 -1.96
CA ARG A 139 -4.42 -21.45 -2.99
C ARG A 139 -3.07 -20.72 -3.11
N LEU A 140 -3.05 -19.40 -3.00
CA LEU A 140 -1.80 -18.63 -3.00
C LEU A 140 -0.98 -18.92 -1.73
N LEU A 141 -1.63 -19.04 -0.56
CA LEU A 141 -0.95 -19.43 0.69
C LEU A 141 -0.36 -20.84 0.59
N ASP A 142 -1.07 -21.80 0.00
CA ASP A 142 -0.61 -23.17 -0.22
C ASP A 142 0.61 -23.22 -1.18
N GLN A 143 0.76 -22.22 -2.04
CA GLN A 143 1.94 -22.01 -2.89
C GLN A 143 3.08 -21.24 -2.18
N GLY A 144 2.97 -21.01 -0.87
CA GLY A 144 3.95 -20.26 -0.08
C GLY A 144 3.91 -18.76 -0.30
N LYS A 145 2.87 -18.21 -0.94
CA LYS A 145 2.68 -16.75 -1.05
C LYS A 145 2.19 -16.20 0.28
N ARG A 146 2.39 -14.89 0.47
CA ARG A 146 2.00 -14.19 1.70
C ARG A 146 0.97 -13.14 1.37
N VAL A 147 -0.30 -13.50 1.54
CA VAL A 147 -1.44 -12.66 1.15
C VAL A 147 -2.30 -12.38 2.37
N LEU A 148 -2.57 -11.11 2.63
CA LEU A 148 -3.54 -10.66 3.63
C LEU A 148 -4.78 -10.13 2.91
N LEU A 149 -5.87 -10.89 3.01
CA LEU A 149 -7.15 -10.51 2.42
C LEU A 149 -8.02 -9.79 3.46
N TYR A 150 -8.53 -8.61 3.07
CA TYR A 150 -9.57 -7.85 3.76
C TYR A 150 -10.87 -7.94 2.97
N THR A 151 -11.72 -8.89 3.34
CA THR A 151 -13.09 -8.99 2.80
C THR A 151 -14.03 -8.03 3.52
N ASN A 152 -15.13 -7.65 2.88
CA ASN A 152 -16.10 -6.69 3.41
C ASN A 152 -15.42 -5.38 3.89
N THR A 153 -14.34 -4.98 3.22
CA THR A 153 -13.54 -3.82 3.59
C THR A 153 -13.25 -2.98 2.36
N ALA A 154 -13.72 -1.74 2.35
CA ALA A 154 -13.40 -0.76 1.32
C ALA A 154 -12.11 0.00 1.64
N VAL A 155 -11.46 0.57 0.63
CA VAL A 155 -10.46 1.63 0.84
C VAL A 155 -11.07 2.93 0.36
N THR A 156 -11.09 3.93 1.23
CA THR A 156 -11.69 5.24 0.96
C THR A 156 -10.74 6.36 1.37
N VAL A 157 -11.14 7.61 1.16
CA VAL A 157 -10.35 8.76 1.59
C VAL A 157 -10.28 8.82 3.12
N ASP A 158 -11.42 8.65 3.79
CA ASP A 158 -11.57 8.93 5.22
C ASP A 158 -11.62 7.68 6.12
N GLY A 159 -11.83 6.49 5.55
CA GLY A 159 -12.02 5.25 6.32
C GLY A 159 -13.34 5.20 7.09
N GLY A 160 -13.41 4.37 8.13
CA GLY A 160 -14.62 4.22 8.97
C GLY A 160 -15.61 3.22 8.41
N ASP A 161 -16.86 3.25 8.86
CA ASP A 161 -17.92 2.40 8.28
C ASP A 161 -18.59 3.13 7.12
N VAL A 162 -18.71 2.47 5.98
CA VAL A 162 -19.30 3.05 4.76
C VAL A 162 -20.40 2.14 4.21
N LEU A 163 -21.37 2.76 3.55
CA LEU A 163 -22.41 2.01 2.85
C LEU A 163 -21.87 1.61 1.47
N PHE A 164 -21.79 0.31 1.24
CA PHE A 164 -21.47 -0.26 -0.06
C PHE A 164 -22.75 -0.66 -0.79
N TYR A 165 -22.84 -0.27 -2.05
CA TYR A 165 -23.94 -0.58 -2.93
C TYR A 165 -23.48 -1.63 -3.93
N THR A 166 -24.13 -2.79 -3.91
CA THR A 166 -23.86 -3.86 -4.87
C THR A 166 -25.14 -4.33 -5.54
N PRO A 167 -25.14 -4.57 -6.85
CA PRO A 167 -26.24 -5.22 -7.55
C PRO A 167 -26.55 -6.62 -6.97
N ASP A 168 -27.79 -7.08 -7.22
CA ASP A 168 -28.26 -8.39 -6.79
C ASP A 168 -27.77 -9.56 -7.69
N LYS A 169 -26.96 -9.26 -8.72
CA LYS A 169 -26.47 -10.25 -9.70
C LYS A 169 -24.97 -10.46 -9.56
N ASP A 170 -24.52 -11.68 -9.82
CA ASP A 170 -23.11 -12.04 -9.76
C ASP A 170 -22.34 -11.40 -10.93
N ASN A 171 -21.05 -11.09 -10.71
CA ASN A 171 -20.11 -10.49 -11.67
C ASN A 171 -20.36 -9.02 -12.05
N THR A 172 -21.02 -8.26 -11.17
CA THR A 172 -21.19 -6.82 -11.40
C THR A 172 -20.45 -6.01 -10.34
N VAL A 173 -19.91 -4.87 -10.77
CA VAL A 173 -19.08 -4.02 -9.92
C VAL A 173 -19.98 -3.22 -8.98
N GLY A 174 -19.63 -3.20 -7.70
CA GLY A 174 -20.29 -2.37 -6.69
C GLY A 174 -19.56 -1.05 -6.48
N SER A 175 -20.12 -0.17 -5.68
CA SER A 175 -19.48 1.12 -5.36
C SER A 175 -19.87 1.59 -3.96
N VAL A 176 -19.03 2.43 -3.37
CA VAL A 176 -19.37 3.21 -2.17
C VAL A 176 -19.98 4.57 -2.51
N ASP A 177 -19.99 4.98 -3.78
CA ASP A 177 -20.64 6.21 -4.20
C ASP A 177 -22.13 5.97 -4.44
N ALA A 178 -22.96 6.52 -3.54
CA ALA A 178 -24.42 6.46 -3.61
C ALA A 178 -24.99 6.97 -4.95
N LYS A 179 -24.29 7.87 -5.66
CA LYS A 179 -24.74 8.39 -6.96
C LYS A 179 -24.69 7.34 -8.08
N THR A 180 -23.85 6.32 -7.91
CA THR A 180 -23.71 5.22 -8.87
C THR A 180 -24.69 4.08 -8.59
N ALA A 181 -25.30 4.07 -7.39
CA ALA A 181 -26.24 3.05 -6.98
C ALA A 181 -27.52 3.12 -7.81
N LYS A 182 -27.97 1.96 -8.30
CA LYS A 182 -29.22 1.83 -9.06
C LYS A 182 -30.35 1.29 -8.18
N ALA A 183 -31.60 1.50 -8.61
CA ALA A 183 -32.75 0.89 -7.95
C ALA A 183 -32.57 -0.64 -7.85
N GLY A 184 -32.84 -1.20 -6.67
CA GLY A 184 -32.69 -2.63 -6.40
C GLY A 184 -31.28 -3.09 -6.02
N TRP A 185 -30.28 -2.20 -5.96
CA TRP A 185 -28.97 -2.57 -5.40
C TRP A 185 -29.07 -2.81 -3.90
N LEU A 186 -28.42 -3.88 -3.44
CA LEU A 186 -28.25 -4.20 -2.03
C LEU A 186 -27.34 -3.15 -1.39
N LYS A 187 -27.70 -2.76 -0.18
CA LYS A 187 -26.96 -1.82 0.66
C LYS A 187 -26.34 -2.62 1.81
N VAL A 188 -25.01 -2.64 1.87
CA VAL A 188 -24.27 -3.42 2.86
C VAL A 188 -23.33 -2.49 3.60
N ASN A 189 -23.42 -2.46 4.93
CA ASN A 189 -22.40 -1.77 5.73
C ASN A 189 -21.09 -2.57 5.65
N VAL A 190 -20.02 -1.91 5.23
CA VAL A 190 -18.68 -2.48 5.17
C VAL A 190 -17.72 -1.58 5.94
N SER A 191 -16.70 -2.17 6.55
CA SER A 191 -15.63 -1.37 7.15
C SER A 191 -14.79 -0.73 6.05
N SER A 192 -14.04 0.32 6.40
CA SER A 192 -13.17 1.00 5.46
C SER A 192 -11.88 1.49 6.08
N ILE A 193 -10.81 1.39 5.29
CA ILE A 193 -9.50 1.94 5.60
C ILE A 193 -9.30 3.27 4.88
N ALA A 194 -8.84 4.27 5.63
CA ALA A 194 -8.38 5.54 5.08
C ALA A 194 -7.06 5.35 4.33
N VAL A 195 -7.06 5.66 3.04
CA VAL A 195 -5.96 5.32 2.12
C VAL A 195 -4.66 6.06 2.45
N ALA A 196 -4.72 7.34 2.81
CA ALA A 196 -3.52 8.13 3.05
C ALA A 196 -2.74 7.70 4.31
N PRO A 197 -3.38 7.50 5.48
CA PRO A 197 -2.71 6.92 6.65
C PRO A 197 -2.17 5.52 6.40
N PHE A 198 -2.93 4.67 5.71
CA PHE A 198 -2.52 3.30 5.39
C PHE A 198 -1.27 3.25 4.51
N VAL A 199 -1.26 3.97 3.38
CA VAL A 199 -0.10 4.00 2.49
C VAL A 199 1.09 4.67 3.17
N CYS A 200 0.87 5.73 3.98
CA CYS A 200 1.96 6.35 4.72
C CYS A 200 2.60 5.37 5.71
N TRP A 201 1.78 4.58 6.42
CA TRP A 201 2.25 3.52 7.31
C TRP A 201 3.07 2.47 6.55
N LEU A 202 2.61 2.00 5.39
CA LEU A 202 3.36 1.05 4.57
C LEU A 202 4.71 1.61 4.14
N GLN A 203 4.74 2.83 3.64
CA GLN A 203 5.97 3.51 3.23
C GLN A 203 6.95 3.74 4.39
N ALA A 204 6.44 3.83 5.62
CA ALA A 204 7.25 3.90 6.81
C ALA A 204 7.82 2.54 7.23
N HIS A 205 7.33 1.41 6.71
CA HIS A 205 7.80 0.08 7.14
C HIS A 205 8.45 -0.71 6.02
N PHE A 206 8.21 -0.36 4.76
CA PHE A 206 8.64 -1.10 3.58
C PHE A 206 9.40 -0.22 2.60
N ALA A 207 10.45 -0.78 2.01
CA ALA A 207 11.30 -0.07 1.06
C ALA A 207 10.56 0.22 -0.27
N HIS A 208 9.67 -0.68 -0.66
CA HIS A 208 8.95 -0.64 -1.92
C HIS A 208 7.48 -1.04 -1.73
N VAL A 209 6.58 -0.17 -2.19
CA VAL A 209 5.13 -0.40 -2.22
C VAL A 209 4.65 -0.35 -3.68
N ALA A 210 3.93 -1.35 -4.13
CA ALA A 210 3.22 -1.38 -5.41
C ALA A 210 1.72 -1.28 -5.12
N LEU A 211 1.09 -0.15 -5.41
CA LEU A 211 -0.32 0.12 -5.12
C LEU A 211 -1.14 0.12 -6.40
N LYS A 212 -2.04 -0.85 -6.57
CA LYS A 212 -3.11 -0.83 -7.57
C LYS A 212 -4.38 -0.22 -6.97
N ILE A 213 -5.00 0.68 -7.73
CA ILE A 213 -6.29 1.29 -7.40
C ILE A 213 -7.23 1.06 -8.59
N ASP A 214 -8.29 0.31 -8.33
CA ASP A 214 -9.27 -0.17 -9.29
C ASP A 214 -10.65 -0.16 -8.62
N VAL A 215 -11.14 1.04 -8.30
CA VAL A 215 -12.34 1.25 -7.49
C VAL A 215 -13.24 2.29 -8.13
N GLU A 216 -14.27 1.80 -8.81
CA GLU A 216 -15.19 2.59 -9.61
C GLU A 216 -15.56 3.95 -9.01
N ASN A 217 -15.09 5.01 -9.69
CA ASN A 217 -15.39 6.42 -9.43
C ASN A 217 -14.74 7.01 -8.16
N LEU A 218 -13.82 6.28 -7.51
CA LEU A 218 -13.06 6.79 -6.36
C LEU A 218 -11.58 7.00 -6.64
N GLU A 219 -11.05 6.51 -7.76
CA GLU A 219 -9.62 6.56 -8.10
C GLU A 219 -9.09 7.99 -8.04
N VAL A 220 -9.81 8.93 -8.67
CA VAL A 220 -9.43 10.35 -8.70
C VAL A 220 -9.40 10.95 -7.29
N SER A 221 -10.41 10.63 -6.47
CA SER A 221 -10.52 11.15 -5.10
C SER A 221 -9.42 10.58 -4.20
N ILE A 222 -9.11 9.29 -4.33
CA ILE A 222 -8.02 8.63 -3.63
C ILE A 222 -6.66 9.23 -4.05
N VAL A 223 -6.41 9.40 -5.34
CA VAL A 223 -5.17 10.01 -5.83
C VAL A 223 -5.03 11.44 -5.29
N LYS A 224 -6.09 12.24 -5.33
CA LYS A 224 -6.09 13.59 -4.73
C LYS A 224 -5.77 13.55 -3.23
N ALA A 225 -6.36 12.61 -2.48
CA ALA A 225 -6.09 12.46 -1.06
C ALA A 225 -4.61 12.10 -0.79
N LEU A 226 -4.05 11.15 -1.54
CA LEU A 226 -2.64 10.75 -1.45
C LEU A 226 -1.67 11.89 -1.82
N LEU A 227 -2.09 12.77 -2.73
CA LEU A 227 -1.35 13.98 -3.09
C LEU A 227 -1.41 15.05 -2.02
N ALA A 228 -2.61 15.33 -1.50
CA ALA A 228 -2.85 16.33 -0.48
C ALA A 228 -2.14 15.96 0.84
N SER A 229 -2.15 14.67 1.19
CA SER A 229 -1.40 14.14 2.33
C SER A 229 0.12 14.10 2.09
N GLY A 230 0.53 14.28 0.83
CA GLY A 230 1.90 14.15 0.33
C GLY A 230 2.50 12.76 0.51
N THR A 231 1.67 11.72 0.64
CA THR A 231 2.09 10.32 0.74
C THR A 231 2.71 9.85 -0.59
N LEU A 232 2.27 10.37 -1.73
CA LEU A 232 2.92 10.06 -3.02
C LEU A 232 4.34 10.63 -3.14
N CYS A 233 4.69 11.66 -2.36
CA CYS A 233 6.02 12.28 -2.38
C CYS A 233 6.97 11.74 -1.30
N SER A 234 6.58 10.64 -0.66
CA SER A 234 7.42 9.93 0.31
C SER A 234 8.74 9.44 -0.31
N ARG A 235 9.76 9.23 0.54
CA ARG A 235 11.09 8.73 0.11
C ARG A 235 11.10 7.26 -0.29
N SER A 236 10.12 6.48 0.17
CA SER A 236 9.95 5.08 -0.23
C SER A 236 9.59 4.99 -1.70
N ARG A 237 10.08 3.97 -2.40
CA ARG A 237 9.64 3.74 -3.78
C ARG A 237 8.18 3.31 -3.78
N MET A 238 7.36 4.02 -4.55
CA MET A 238 5.96 3.69 -4.74
C MET A 238 5.65 3.56 -6.22
N ASP A 239 5.18 2.39 -6.65
CA ASP A 239 4.64 2.20 -7.99
C ASP A 239 3.11 2.23 -7.89
N LEU A 240 2.46 3.14 -8.61
CA LEU A 240 1.01 3.35 -8.59
C LEU A 240 0.40 2.84 -9.90
N PHE A 241 -0.59 1.96 -9.82
CA PHE A 241 -1.32 1.39 -10.95
C PHE A 241 -2.76 1.87 -10.92
N LEU A 242 -3.22 2.48 -12.01
CA LEU A 242 -4.58 2.99 -12.17
C LEU A 242 -5.21 2.39 -13.43
N GLU A 243 -6.50 2.04 -13.38
CA GLU A 243 -7.19 1.55 -14.59
C GLU A 243 -7.36 2.67 -15.65
N TYR A 244 -7.43 2.27 -16.92
CA TYR A 244 -7.37 3.18 -18.08
C TYR A 244 -8.43 4.29 -18.11
N GLY A 245 -9.58 4.09 -17.45
CA GLY A 245 -10.73 5.00 -17.49
C GLY A 245 -10.45 6.41 -16.99
N PHE A 246 -9.38 6.62 -16.21
CA PHE A 246 -9.14 7.86 -15.47
C PHE A 246 -7.95 8.68 -15.96
N ASN A 247 -7.31 8.26 -17.06
CA ASN A 247 -6.08 8.88 -17.57
C ASN A 247 -6.21 10.41 -17.73
N ALA A 248 -7.28 10.89 -18.36
CA ALA A 248 -7.46 12.32 -18.62
C ALA A 248 -7.59 13.19 -17.34
N GLN A 249 -8.19 12.65 -16.27
CA GLN A 249 -8.40 13.38 -15.01
C GLN A 249 -7.20 13.27 -14.07
N VAL A 250 -6.49 12.13 -14.09
CA VAL A 250 -5.42 11.85 -13.14
C VAL A 250 -4.07 12.38 -13.64
N GLN A 251 -3.79 12.36 -14.94
CA GLN A 251 -2.50 12.83 -15.48
C GLN A 251 -2.11 14.25 -15.03
N PRO A 252 -3.00 15.27 -15.05
CA PRO A 252 -2.64 16.59 -14.56
C PRO A 252 -2.26 16.59 -13.08
N LEU A 253 -2.96 15.78 -12.27
CA LEU A 253 -2.70 15.63 -10.83
C LEU A 253 -1.34 14.98 -10.57
N LEU A 254 -0.98 13.96 -11.36
CA LEU A 254 0.32 13.29 -11.25
C LEU A 254 1.46 14.19 -11.69
N LYS A 255 1.28 14.97 -12.76
CA LYS A 255 2.28 15.96 -13.17
C LYS A 255 2.49 16.99 -12.06
N GLN A 256 1.41 17.47 -11.45
CA GLN A 256 1.50 18.36 -10.29
C GLN A 256 2.22 17.70 -9.11
N ALA A 257 1.98 16.40 -8.87
CA ALA A 257 2.66 15.61 -7.86
C ALA A 257 4.17 15.62 -8.08
N GLN A 258 4.60 15.24 -9.29
CA GLN A 258 6.00 15.10 -9.66
C GLN A 258 6.74 16.42 -9.42
N THR A 259 6.17 17.53 -9.88
CA THR A 259 6.74 18.87 -9.63
C THR A 259 6.83 19.18 -8.14
N LYS A 260 5.78 18.90 -7.35
CA LYS A 260 5.80 19.13 -5.90
C LYS A 260 6.85 18.26 -5.19
N CYS A 261 6.93 16.97 -5.52
CA CYS A 261 7.88 16.06 -4.90
C CYS A 261 9.34 16.46 -5.20
N GLN A 262 9.61 16.92 -6.44
CA GLN A 262 10.93 17.44 -6.82
C GLN A 262 11.31 18.67 -6.00
N ALA A 263 10.41 19.63 -5.83
CA ALA A 263 10.66 20.84 -5.05
C ALA A 263 11.00 20.52 -3.58
N THR A 264 10.24 19.63 -2.93
CA THR A 264 10.48 19.23 -1.53
C THR A 264 11.85 18.58 -1.34
N HIS A 265 12.33 17.80 -2.31
CA HIS A 265 13.67 17.19 -2.22
C HIS A 265 14.81 18.20 -2.34
N HIS A 266 14.63 19.27 -3.13
CA HIS A 266 15.61 20.35 -3.22
C HIS A 266 15.74 21.11 -1.90
N GLU A 267 14.61 21.44 -1.25
CA GLU A 267 14.60 22.12 0.05
C GLU A 267 15.27 21.30 1.15
N GLU A 268 14.97 20.00 1.24
CA GLU A 268 15.61 19.11 2.23
C GLU A 268 17.12 18.97 1.99
N SER A 269 17.55 18.97 0.73
CA SER A 269 18.97 18.84 0.37
C SER A 269 19.73 20.13 0.69
N ALA A 270 19.12 21.30 0.43
CA ALA A 270 19.66 22.60 0.80
C ALA A 270 19.79 22.74 2.33
N ALA A 271 18.77 22.33 3.09
CA ALA A 271 18.78 22.38 4.55
C ALA A 271 19.85 21.46 5.19
N LYS A 272 20.13 20.31 4.57
CA LYS A 272 21.23 19.42 5.02
C LYS A 272 22.61 20.01 4.69
N GLY A 273 22.75 20.64 3.53
CA GLY A 273 23.98 21.31 3.13
C GLY A 273 24.35 22.45 4.09
N THR A 274 23.39 23.29 4.47
CA THR A 274 23.62 24.38 5.44
C THR A 274 23.95 23.86 6.85
N HIS A 275 23.32 22.77 7.29
CA HIS A 275 23.65 22.13 8.56
C HIS A 275 25.07 21.52 8.58
N GLN A 276 25.50 20.88 7.49
CA GLN A 276 26.87 20.37 7.37
C GLN A 276 27.90 21.50 7.45
N VAL A 277 27.68 22.59 6.72
CA VAL A 277 28.56 23.78 6.75
C VAL A 277 28.59 24.42 8.15
N ALA A 278 27.46 24.50 8.84
CA ALA A 278 27.37 25.01 10.21
C ALA A 278 28.07 24.11 11.23
N SER A 279 28.00 22.78 11.06
CA SER A 279 28.71 21.82 11.92
C SER A 279 30.23 21.90 11.74
N LEU A 280 30.72 21.98 10.49
CA LEU A 280 32.15 22.11 10.19
C LEU A 280 32.74 23.41 10.74
N ARG A 281 32.00 24.52 10.68
CA ARG A 281 32.41 25.80 11.27
C ARG A 281 32.48 25.78 12.80
N ARG A 282 31.78 24.85 13.46
CA ARG A 282 31.79 24.69 14.92
C ARG A 282 32.95 23.81 15.40
N TRP A 283 33.49 22.94 14.52
CA TRP A 283 34.71 22.16 14.77
C TRP A 283 35.99 22.95 14.48
N ALA A 284 35.92 24.00 13.68
CA ALA A 284 37.06 24.84 13.30
C ALA A 284 37.31 26.03 14.26
N ARG A 285 36.63 26.08 15.41
CA ARG A 285 36.84 27.06 16.49
C ARG A 285 37.12 26.31 17.78
#